data_AF-A0A2Z3KP56-F1
#
_entry.id   AF-A0A2Z3KP56-F1
#
_cell.length_a   1.000
_cell.length_b   1.000
_cell.length_c   1.000
_cell.angle_alpha   90.00
_cell.angle_beta   90.00
_cell.angle_gamma   90.00
#
_symmetry.space_group_name_H-M   'P 1'
#
loop_
_entity.id
_entity.type
_entity.pdbx_description
1 polymer ?
#
loop_
_entity_poly.entity_id
_entity_poly.type
_entity_poly.pdbx_seq_one_letter_code
_entity_poly.pdbx_strand_id
1 'polypeptide(L)'
;MIKKWYLSTPMNGKTEKEIQAALQRGIDWVNNRGEEYHNPYNPANAKFVKGKVIDPKPIKMLAEAIKPMDDCTGILIIGDRKSLDLSKGCFIEHEVALEYGKDRVFLE
;
A
#
# COMPACT_ATOMS: atom_id res chain seq x y z
N MET A 1 -5.20 -14.23 17.30
CA MET A 1 -3.99 -13.47 16.94
C MET A 1 -4.39 -12.04 16.64
N ILE A 2 -3.56 -11.06 17.02
CA ILE A 2 -3.72 -9.66 16.58
C ILE A 2 -3.46 -9.63 15.08
N LYS A 3 -4.34 -8.99 14.30
CA LYS A 3 -4.15 -8.89 12.85
C LYS A 3 -3.06 -7.87 12.54
N LYS A 4 -2.27 -8.14 11.51
CA LYS A 4 -1.29 -7.21 10.95
C LYS A 4 -1.59 -6.94 9.48
N TRP A 5 -1.73 -5.67 9.13
CA TRP A 5 -2.14 -5.25 7.78
C TRP A 5 -0.99 -4.61 7.01
N TYR A 6 -0.75 -5.06 5.78
CA TYR A 6 0.07 -4.34 4.81
C TYR A 6 -0.74 -3.18 4.23
N LEU A 7 -0.25 -1.94 4.36
CA LEU A 7 -0.94 -0.77 3.83
C LEU A 7 -0.59 -0.57 2.36
N SER A 8 -1.59 -0.47 1.49
CA SER A 8 -1.39 -0.23 0.06
C SER A 8 -2.18 0.98 -0.41
N THR A 9 -1.54 1.85 -1.20
CA THR A 9 -2.18 3.02 -1.80
C THR A 9 -1.48 3.39 -3.12
N PRO A 10 -2.17 3.92 -4.14
CA PRO A 10 -1.53 4.35 -5.38
C PRO A 10 -0.55 5.50 -5.13
N MET A 11 0.71 5.32 -5.51
CA MET A 11 1.75 6.34 -5.30
C MET A 11 2.14 7.07 -6.59
N ASN A 12 2.22 6.36 -7.73
CA ASN A 12 2.67 6.93 -9.00
C ASN A 12 1.80 8.12 -9.43
N GLY A 13 2.43 9.26 -9.72
CA GLY A 13 1.75 10.49 -10.10
C GLY A 13 1.09 11.28 -8.96
N LYS A 14 1.14 10.78 -7.72
CA LYS A 14 0.72 11.50 -6.51
C LYS A 14 1.88 12.28 -5.90
N THR A 15 1.54 13.32 -5.16
CA THR A 15 2.45 14.05 -4.28
C THR A 15 2.68 13.26 -2.99
N GLU A 16 3.79 13.50 -2.30
CA GLU A 16 4.06 12.91 -1.00
C GLU A 16 2.96 13.22 0.02
N LYS A 17 2.43 14.45 0.02
CA LYS A 17 1.33 14.84 0.90
C LYS A 17 0.07 13.99 0.68
N GLU A 18 -0.28 13.72 -0.57
CA GLU A 18 -1.43 12.86 -0.90
C GLU A 18 -1.20 11.42 -0.43
N ILE A 19 0.01 10.89 -0.62
CA ILE A 19 0.37 9.52 -0.19
C ILE A 19 0.31 9.41 1.33
N GLN A 20 0.92 10.34 2.05
CA GLN A 20 0.92 10.37 3.52
C GLN A 20 -0.50 10.53 4.07
N ALA A 21 -1.32 11.38 3.47
CA ALA A 21 -2.73 11.52 3.87
C ALA A 21 -3.50 10.21 3.70
N ALA A 22 -3.30 9.50 2.59
CA ALA A 22 -3.94 8.20 2.38
C ALA A 22 -3.46 7.17 3.41
N LEU A 23 -2.14 7.04 3.61
CA LEU A 23 -1.56 6.10 4.57
C LEU A 23 -2.04 6.39 6.00
N GLN A 24 -2.15 7.67 6.38
CA GLN A 24 -2.66 8.06 7.70
C GLN A 24 -4.09 7.54 7.93
N ARG A 25 -4.98 7.60 6.92
CA ARG A 25 -6.33 7.01 7.03
C ARG A 25 -6.26 5.51 7.34
N GLY A 26 -5.34 4.79 6.69
CA GLY A 26 -5.11 3.37 6.95
C GLY A 26 -4.58 3.10 8.36
N ILE A 27 -3.59 3.89 8.80
CA ILE A 27 -3.03 3.82 10.15
C ILE A 27 -4.13 4.05 11.20
N ASP A 28 -4.95 5.08 11.04
CA ASP A 28 -6.06 5.39 11.95
C ASP A 28 -7.07 4.24 11.99
N TRP A 29 -7.41 3.67 10.83
CA TRP A 29 -8.30 2.52 10.72
C TRP A 29 -7.78 1.31 11.50
N VAL A 30 -6.48 1.00 11.38
CA VAL A 30 -5.83 -0.12 12.07
C VAL A 30 -5.76 0.14 13.58
N ASN A 31 -5.31 1.32 13.99
CA ASN A 31 -5.19 1.71 15.40
C ASN A 31 -6.52 1.67 16.14
N ASN A 32 -7.61 2.13 15.49
CA ASN A 32 -8.96 2.10 16.07
C ASN A 32 -9.48 0.67 16.34
N ARG A 33 -8.81 -0.37 15.83
CA ARG A 33 -9.14 -1.79 16.03
C ARG A 33 -8.20 -2.49 17.00
N GLY A 34 -7.16 -1.81 17.49
CA GLY A 34 -6.10 -2.44 18.28
C GLY A 34 -5.31 -3.48 17.48
N GLU A 35 -5.19 -3.27 16.17
CA GLU A 35 -4.46 -4.14 15.24
C GLU A 35 -3.08 -3.53 14.90
N GLU A 36 -2.24 -4.28 14.19
CA GLU A 36 -0.91 -3.85 13.75
C GLU A 36 -0.88 -3.53 12.25
N TYR A 37 0.11 -2.76 11.81
CA TYR A 37 0.32 -2.47 10.39
C TYR A 37 1.78 -2.51 9.95
N HIS A 38 1.99 -2.72 8.66
CA HIS A 38 3.22 -2.43 7.95
C HIS A 38 2.96 -1.32 6.93
N ASN A 39 3.70 -0.22 7.04
CA ASN A 39 3.68 0.87 6.06
C ASN A 39 4.87 0.73 5.10
N PRO A 40 4.65 0.40 3.81
CA PRO A 40 5.73 0.18 2.85
C PRO A 40 6.32 1.47 2.29
N TYR A 41 5.74 2.64 2.60
CA TYR A 41 6.24 3.90 2.07
C TYR A 41 7.60 4.26 2.66
N ASN A 42 8.62 4.28 1.80
CA ASN A 42 9.95 4.75 2.12
C ASN A 42 10.34 5.90 1.17
N PRO A 43 10.40 7.16 1.64
CA PRO A 43 10.72 8.30 0.78
C PRO A 43 12.13 8.23 0.17
N ALA A 44 13.07 7.51 0.81
CA ALA A 44 14.42 7.33 0.26
C ALA A 44 14.44 6.49 -1.03
N ASN A 45 13.41 5.66 -1.24
CA ASN A 45 13.25 4.83 -2.43
C ASN A 45 12.37 5.47 -3.51
N ALA A 46 11.73 6.61 -3.20
CA ALA A 46 10.84 7.31 -4.12
C ALA A 46 11.63 8.33 -4.96
N LYS A 47 11.41 8.33 -6.28
CA LYS A 47 11.93 9.37 -7.17
C LYS A 47 10.83 10.39 -7.43
N PHE A 48 11.11 11.66 -7.17
CA PHE A 48 10.17 12.74 -7.42
C PHE A 48 10.56 13.54 -8.67
N VAL A 49 9.58 13.81 -9.54
CA VAL A 49 9.72 14.72 -10.68
C VAL A 49 8.55 15.69 -10.67
N LYS A 50 8.84 16.99 -10.64
CA LYS A 50 7.82 18.06 -10.48
C LYS A 50 6.88 17.82 -9.27
N GLY A 51 7.45 17.35 -8.16
CA GLY A 51 6.71 17.09 -6.91
C GLY A 51 5.84 15.83 -6.90
N LYS A 52 5.92 14.99 -7.94
CA LYS A 52 5.15 13.75 -8.06
C LYS A 52 6.06 12.54 -8.09
N VAL A 53 5.62 11.43 -7.48
CA VAL A 53 6.35 10.17 -7.53
C VAL A 53 6.37 9.63 -8.96
N ILE A 54 7.55 9.18 -9.39
CA ILE A 54 7.76 8.36 -10.57
C ILE A 54 8.48 7.10 -10.13
N ASP A 55 8.02 5.95 -10.61
CA ASP A 55 8.67 4.67 -10.37
C ASP A 55 9.60 4.34 -11.55
N PRO A 56 10.93 4.58 -11.44
CA PRO A 56 11.85 4.31 -12.56
C PRO A 56 12.09 2.82 -12.79
N LYS A 57 11.83 1.97 -11.79
CA LYS A 57 12.02 0.51 -11.83
C LYS A 57 10.85 -0.18 -11.12
N PRO A 58 9.61 -0.05 -11.63
CA PRO A 58 8.39 -0.41 -10.89
C PRO A 58 8.35 -1.87 -10.47
N ILE A 59 8.82 -2.79 -11.33
CA ILE A 59 8.85 -4.24 -11.01
C ILE A 59 9.82 -4.52 -9.85
N LYS A 60 11.03 -3.96 -9.89
CA LYS A 60 12.02 -4.15 -8.82
C LYS A 60 11.52 -3.55 -7.50
N MET A 61 10.94 -2.35 -7.56
CA MET A 61 10.42 -1.66 -6.38
C MET A 61 9.27 -2.45 -5.76
N LEU A 62 8.34 -2.96 -6.57
CA LEU A 62 7.25 -3.81 -6.12
C LEU A 62 7.76 -5.10 -5.47
N ALA A 63 8.70 -5.80 -6.12
CA ALA A 63 9.26 -7.04 -5.59
C ALA A 63 9.92 -6.87 -4.21
N GLU A 64 10.50 -5.70 -3.93
CA GLU A 64 11.02 -5.36 -2.61
C GLU A 64 9.91 -4.96 -1.64
N ALA A 65 8.93 -4.16 -2.09
CA ALA A 65 7.85 -3.65 -1.28
C ALA A 65 6.92 -4.75 -0.74
N ILE A 66 6.68 -5.82 -1.50
CA ILE A 66 5.74 -6.88 -1.08
C ILE A 66 6.33 -7.89 -0.10
N LYS A 67 7.65 -7.96 0.10
CA LYS A 67 8.27 -8.95 1.02
C LYS A 67 7.64 -8.96 2.42
N PRO A 68 7.35 -7.81 3.06
CA PRO A 68 6.72 -7.76 4.38
C PRO A 68 5.28 -8.30 4.41
N MET A 69 4.64 -8.55 3.26
CA MET A 69 3.31 -9.16 3.22
C MET A 69 3.31 -10.57 3.81
N ASP A 70 4.44 -11.30 3.80
CA ASP A 70 4.55 -12.64 4.40
C ASP A 70 4.15 -12.62 5.88
N ASP A 71 4.61 -11.61 6.62
CA ASP A 71 4.34 -11.42 8.05
C ASP A 71 2.97 -10.77 8.32
N CYS A 72 2.22 -10.39 7.28
CA CYS A 72 0.91 -9.76 7.42
C CYS A 72 -0.22 -10.78 7.29
N THR A 73 -1.27 -10.57 8.09
CA THR A 73 -2.54 -11.28 8.00
C THR A 73 -3.27 -10.95 6.70
N GLY A 74 -3.15 -9.71 6.23
CA GLY A 74 -3.87 -9.21 5.07
C GLY A 74 -3.32 -7.91 4.54
N ILE A 75 -3.99 -7.40 3.51
CA ILE A 75 -3.76 -6.11 2.89
C ILE A 75 -4.93 -5.17 3.14
N LEU A 76 -4.62 -3.93 3.52
CA LEU A 76 -5.56 -2.81 3.59
C LEU A 76 -5.26 -1.87 2.42
N ILE A 77 -6.15 -1.84 1.45
CA ILE A 77 -6.04 -1.06 0.23
C ILE A 77 -6.79 0.27 0.43
N ILE A 78 -6.07 1.38 0.31
CA ILE A 78 -6.53 2.72 0.74
C ILE A 78 -6.65 3.65 -0.46
N GLY A 79 -7.87 4.13 -0.72
CA GLY A 79 -8.17 5.05 -1.83
C GLY A 79 -9.46 4.67 -2.55
N ASP A 80 -9.86 5.50 -3.50
CA ASP A 80 -11.02 5.22 -4.33
C ASP A 80 -10.76 4.05 -5.28
N ARG A 81 -11.79 3.24 -5.52
CA ARG A 81 -11.69 2.03 -6.33
C ARG A 81 -11.16 2.28 -7.74
N LYS A 82 -11.54 3.42 -8.35
CA LYS A 82 -11.10 3.80 -9.69
C LYS A 82 -9.59 4.08 -9.75
N SER A 83 -9.03 4.79 -8.77
CA SER A 83 -7.58 5.01 -8.67
C SER A 83 -6.81 3.72 -8.39
N LEU A 84 -7.41 2.81 -7.61
CA LEU A 84 -6.84 1.51 -7.30
C LEU A 84 -6.80 0.57 -8.50
N ASP A 85 -7.87 0.52 -9.29
CA ASP A 85 -7.94 -0.28 -10.52
C ASP A 85 -6.89 0.16 -11.56
N LEU A 86 -6.47 1.43 -11.52
CA LEU A 86 -5.42 1.97 -12.39
C LEU A 86 -4.01 1.78 -11.82
N SER A 87 -3.87 1.38 -10.56
CA SER A 87 -2.57 1.17 -9.89
C SER A 87 -2.10 -0.27 -10.08
N LYS A 88 -1.15 -0.46 -10.99
CA LYS A 88 -0.53 -1.78 -11.23
C LYS A 88 0.08 -2.40 -9.97
N GLY A 89 0.68 -1.57 -9.11
CA GLY A 89 1.26 -2.03 -7.84
C GLY A 89 0.19 -2.56 -6.89
N CYS A 90 -0.83 -1.74 -6.60
CA CYS A 90 -1.93 -2.14 -5.72
C CYS A 90 -2.69 -3.36 -6.25
N PHE A 91 -2.89 -3.44 -7.57
CA PHE A 91 -3.51 -4.59 -8.21
C PHE A 91 -2.70 -5.87 -7.97
N ILE A 92 -1.38 -5.85 -8.22
CA ILE A 92 -0.54 -7.03 -7.98
C ILE A 92 -0.50 -7.40 -6.50
N GLU A 93 -0.41 -6.44 -5.60
CA GLU A 93 -0.48 -6.68 -4.15
C GLU A 93 -1.82 -7.33 -3.74
N HIS A 94 -2.92 -6.89 -4.33
CA HIS A 94 -4.25 -7.50 -4.14
C HIS A 94 -4.30 -8.95 -4.64
N GLU A 95 -3.76 -9.22 -5.83
CA GLU A 95 -3.72 -10.58 -6.39
C GLU A 95 -2.80 -11.50 -5.58
N VAL A 96 -1.63 -11.00 -5.14
CA VAL A 96 -0.76 -11.75 -4.22
C VAL A 96 -1.49 -12.09 -2.93
N ALA A 97 -2.22 -11.14 -2.34
CA ALA A 97 -3.01 -11.42 -1.14
C ALA A 97 -4.10 -12.48 -1.41
N LEU A 98 -4.77 -12.43 -2.56
CA LEU A 98 -5.79 -13.41 -2.95
C LEU A 98 -5.20 -14.82 -3.08
N GLU A 99 -4.16 -14.98 -3.90
CA GLU A 99 -3.57 -16.27 -4.25
C GLU A 99 -2.91 -16.96 -3.04
N TYR A 100 -2.43 -16.18 -2.08
CA TYR A 100 -1.82 -16.68 -0.84
C TYR A 100 -2.80 -16.76 0.35
N GLY A 101 -4.10 -16.59 0.11
CA GLY A 101 -5.15 -16.75 1.14
C GLY A 101 -5.08 -15.72 2.26
N LYS A 102 -4.57 -14.52 1.99
CA LYS A 102 -4.50 -13.40 2.93
C LYS A 102 -5.79 -12.57 2.88
N ASP A 103 -6.13 -11.91 3.99
CA ASP A 103 -7.29 -11.02 4.06
C ASP A 103 -7.12 -9.82 3.12
N ARG A 104 -8.22 -9.33 2.53
CA ARG A 104 -8.23 -8.15 1.65
C ARG A 104 -9.34 -7.20 2.09
N VAL A 105 -8.98 -5.97 2.44
CA VAL A 105 -9.93 -4.92 2.87
C VAL A 105 -9.71 -3.66 2.03
N PHE A 106 -10.81 -3.03 1.63
CA PHE A 106 -10.80 -1.74 0.94
C PHE A 106 -11.25 -0.63 1.88
N LEU A 107 -10.48 0.45 1.93
CA LEU A 107 -10.78 1.68 2.65
C LEU A 107 -10.88 2.83 1.66
N GLU A 108 -12.12 3.11 1.24
CA GLU A 108 -12.44 4.17 0.28
C GLU A 108 -12.35 5.57 0.93
#